data_AF-A0A1H9PE35-F1
#
_entry.id   AF-A0A1H9PE35-F1
#
_cell.length_a   1.000
_cell.length_b   1.000
_cell.length_c   1.000
_cell.angle_alpha   90.00
_cell.angle_beta   90.00
_cell.angle_gamma   90.00
#
_symmetry.space_group_name_H-M   'P 1'
#
loop_
_entity.id
_entity.type
_entity.pdbx_description
1 polymer ?
#
loop_
_entity_poly.entity_id
_entity_poly.type
_entity_poly.pdbx_seq_one_letter_code
_entity_poly.pdbx_strand_id
1 'polypeptide(L)'
;MEAKMTPQEFENGLKQIGWRQIDFARAMGTTPVTVNHWVKSVTPLPQWAIAHLELLMAMHKHIAPPTRAARAARRLQDEGT
;
A
#
# COMPACT_ATOMS: atom_id res chain seq x y z
N MET A 1 -9.19 -7.08 16.70
CA MET A 1 -8.32 -7.40 15.55
C MET A 1 -7.18 -6.40 15.57
N GLU A 2 -5.97 -6.82 15.97
CA GLU A 2 -4.76 -5.99 15.94
C GLU A 2 -4.37 -5.76 14.48
N ALA A 3 -4.25 -4.50 14.02
CA ALA A 3 -3.43 -4.26 12.84
C ALA A 3 -1.97 -4.45 13.23
N LYS A 4 -1.30 -5.32 12.50
CA LYS A 4 0.08 -5.71 12.75
C LYS A 4 1.11 -4.78 12.06
N MET A 5 0.64 -3.77 11.33
CA MET A 5 1.51 -2.91 10.52
C MET A 5 2.20 -1.85 11.37
N THR A 6 3.52 -1.88 11.34
CA THR A 6 4.39 -0.87 11.91
C THR A 6 4.44 0.40 11.06
N PRO A 7 4.87 1.55 11.62
CA PRO A 7 5.10 2.78 10.86
C PRO A 7 5.99 2.61 9.62
N GLN A 8 7.02 1.77 9.71
CA GLN A 8 7.92 1.51 8.59
C GLN A 8 7.25 0.68 7.49
N GLU A 9 6.47 -0.33 7.87
CA GLU A 9 5.68 -1.13 6.93
C GLU A 9 4.59 -0.28 6.26
N PHE A 10 4.00 0.66 6.99
CA PHE A 10 3.04 1.61 6.43
C PHE A 10 3.68 2.49 5.35
N GLU A 11 4.86 3.05 5.62
CA GLU A 11 5.59 3.82 4.60
C GLU A 11 5.97 2.96 3.39
N ASN A 12 6.38 1.71 3.61
CA ASN A 12 6.72 0.79 2.54
C ASN A 12 5.49 0.39 1.70
N GLY A 13 4.33 0.19 2.34
CA GLY A 13 3.07 -0.11 1.66
C GLY A 13 2.63 1.04 0.75
N LEU A 14 2.78 2.29 1.17
CA LEU A 14 2.56 3.46 0.30
C LEU A 14 3.46 3.42 -0.93
N LYS A 15 4.76 3.20 -0.74
CA LYS A 15 5.73 3.10 -1.85
C LYS A 15 5.39 1.96 -2.81
N GLN A 16 4.89 0.83 -2.30
CA GLN A 16 4.51 -0.33 -3.10
C GLN A 16 3.37 -0.02 -4.09
N ILE A 17 2.43 0.85 -3.70
CA ILE A 17 1.32 1.30 -4.57
C ILE A 17 1.66 2.60 -5.33
N GLY A 18 2.92 3.04 -5.29
CA GLY A 18 3.38 4.27 -5.96
C GLY A 18 2.92 5.56 -5.30
N TRP A 19 2.45 5.51 -4.05
CA TRP A 19 1.99 6.67 -3.30
C TRP A 19 3.08 7.24 -2.40
N ARG A 20 3.06 8.56 -2.22
CA ARG A 20 3.82 9.25 -1.17
C ARG A 20 2.90 9.54 0.01
N GLN A 21 3.50 9.89 1.16
CA GLN A 21 2.76 10.30 2.37
C GLN A 21 1.77 11.46 2.09
N ILE A 22 2.14 12.42 1.23
CA ILE A 22 1.26 13.53 0.83
C ILE A 22 0.04 13.06 0.03
N ASP A 23 0.19 12.01 -0.77
CA ASP A 23 -0.91 11.49 -1.60
C ASP A 23 -1.93 10.79 -0.69
N PHE A 24 -1.45 10.01 0.30
CA PHE A 24 -2.31 9.43 1.34
C PHE A 24 -3.01 10.50 2.18
N ALA A 25 -2.28 11.53 2.62
CA ALA A 25 -2.85 12.62 3.41
C ALA A 25 -4.00 13.32 2.67
N ARG A 26 -3.78 13.64 1.39
CA ARG A 26 -4.80 14.26 0.53
C ARG A 26 -6.02 13.37 0.34
N ALA A 27 -5.81 12.07 0.08
CA ALA A 27 -6.92 11.14 -0.10
C ALA A 27 -7.77 11.01 1.16
N MET A 28 -7.13 10.99 2.34
CA MET A 28 -7.80 10.77 3.63
C MET A 28 -8.27 12.05 4.32
N GLY A 29 -8.06 13.23 3.71
CA GLY A 29 -8.40 14.51 4.33
C GLY A 29 -7.57 14.83 5.58
N THR A 30 -6.35 14.27 5.71
CA THR A 30 -5.41 14.57 6.79
C THR A 30 -4.28 15.47 6.29
N THR A 31 -3.39 15.90 7.19
CA THR A 31 -2.22 16.71 6.80
C THR A 31 -1.00 15.84 6.53
N PRO A 32 -0.08 16.24 5.62
CA PRO A 32 1.16 15.50 5.40
C PRO A 32 2.01 15.39 6.69
N VAL A 33 1.95 16.39 7.56
CA VAL A 33 2.61 16.39 8.88
C VAL A 33 2.05 15.29 9.78
N THR A 34 0.73 15.13 9.82
CA THR A 34 0.07 14.05 10.57
C THR A 34 0.58 12.68 10.12
N VAL A 35 0.64 12.42 8.81
CA VAL A 35 1.14 11.15 8.26
C VAL A 35 2.63 10.97 8.57
N ASN A 36 3.43 12.04 8.47
CA ASN A 36 4.84 12.00 8.80
C ASN A 36 5.08 11.64 10.28
N HIS A 37 4.28 12.19 11.20
CA HIS A 37 4.35 11.87 12.62
C HIS A 37 4.04 10.40 12.90
N TRP A 38 3.13 9.77 12.16
CA TRP A 38 2.91 8.33 12.26
C TRP A 38 4.14 7.54 11.82
N VAL A 39 4.71 7.87 10.64
CA VAL A 39 5.89 7.18 10.08
C VAL A 39 7.11 7.32 10.99
N LYS A 40 7.27 8.47 11.65
CA LYS A 40 8.36 8.74 12.60
C LYS A 40 8.07 8.26 14.03
N SER A 41 6.94 7.59 14.27
CA SER A 41 6.50 7.14 15.59
C SER A 41 6.37 8.27 16.63
N VAL A 42 6.20 9.53 16.19
CA VAL A 42 5.95 10.69 17.06
C VAL A 42 4.54 10.60 17.65
N THR A 43 3.59 10.14 16.82
CA THR A 43 2.22 9.83 17.25
C THR A 43 1.88 8.40 16.80
N PRO A 44 1.07 7.65 17.57
CA PRO A 44 0.68 6.30 17.19
C PRO A 44 0.04 6.26 15.79
N LEU A 45 0.40 5.26 15.01
CA LEU A 45 -0.25 4.99 13.72
C LEU A 45 -1.69 4.49 13.98
N PRO A 46 -2.73 5.20 13.51
CA PRO A 46 -4.11 4.81 13.81
C PRO A 46 -4.51 3.52 13.08
N GLN A 47 -5.30 2.68 13.76
CA GLN A 47 -5.82 1.43 13.21
C GLN A 47 -6.56 1.61 11.88
N TRP A 48 -7.36 2.67 11.75
CA TRP A 48 -8.12 2.93 10.53
C TRP A 48 -7.20 3.27 9.35
N ALA A 49 -6.06 3.94 9.59
CA ALA A 49 -5.12 4.28 8.54
C ALA A 49 -4.45 3.01 7.99
N ILE A 50 -4.13 2.07 8.89
CA ILE A 50 -3.62 0.75 8.50
C ILE A 50 -4.65 0.01 7.65
N ALA A 51 -5.89 -0.14 8.15
CA ALA A 51 -6.94 -0.85 7.43
C ALA A 51 -7.22 -0.23 6.05
N HIS A 52 -7.14 1.09 5.94
CA HIS A 52 -7.32 1.77 4.67
C HIS A 52 -6.18 1.50 3.69
N LEU A 53 -4.92 1.52 4.15
CA LEU A 53 -3.79 1.17 3.29
C LEU A 53 -3.84 -0.30 2.86
N GLU A 54 -4.21 -1.21 3.75
CA GLU A 54 -4.40 -2.63 3.41
C GLU A 54 -5.44 -2.82 2.30
N LEU A 55 -6.56 -2.09 2.38
CA LEU A 55 -7.58 -2.09 1.31
C LEU A 55 -7.01 -1.56 -0.01
N LEU A 56 -6.30 -0.42 0.01
CA LEU A 56 -5.68 0.14 -1.20
C LEU A 56 -4.68 -0.83 -1.84
N MET A 57 -3.86 -1.51 -1.02
CA MET A 57 -2.92 -2.52 -1.48
C MET A 57 -3.62 -3.74 -2.10
N ALA A 58 -4.69 -4.21 -1.48
CA ALA A 58 -5.51 -5.29 -2.03
C ALA A 58 -6.13 -4.89 -3.38
N MET A 59 -6.68 -3.68 -3.49
CA MET A 59 -7.25 -3.18 -4.74
C MET A 59 -6.19 -2.97 -5.83
N HIS A 60 -5.02 -2.43 -5.49
CA HIS A 60 -3.91 -2.21 -6.43
C HIS A 60 -3.47 -3.52 -7.11
N LYS A 61 -3.45 -4.63 -6.38
CA LYS A 61 -3.16 -5.98 -6.93
C LYS A 61 -4.13 -6.39 -8.04
N HIS A 62 -5.39 -5.93 -8.00
CA HIS A 62 -6.44 -6.34 -8.92
C HIS A 62 -6.71 -5.33 -10.05
N ILE A 63 -6.36 -4.06 -9.86
CA ILE A 63 -6.66 -2.99 -10.82
C ILE A 63 -5.48 -2.76 -11.79
N ALA A 64 -4.24 -3.06 -11.40
CA ALA A 64 -3.12 -2.98 -12.32
C ALA A 64 -3.23 -4.06 -13.41
N PRO A 65 -3.15 -3.74 -14.72
CA PRO A 65 -3.11 -4.76 -15.76
C PRO A 65 -1.89 -5.67 -15.51
N PRO A 66 -2.00 -7.00 -15.72
CA PRO A 66 -0.88 -7.90 -15.54
C PRO A 66 0.29 -7.39 -16.39
N THR A 67 1.44 -7.18 -15.75
CA THR A 67 2.65 -6.71 -16.41
C THR A 67 2.98 -7.62 -17.60
N ARG A 68 3.70 -7.10 -18.60
CA ARG A 68 4.15 -7.91 -19.75
C ARG A 68 4.88 -9.18 -19.29
N ALA A 69 5.64 -9.08 -18.18
CA ALA A 69 6.27 -10.21 -17.50
C ALA A 69 5.26 -11.21 -16.92
N ALA A 70 4.22 -10.76 -16.23
CA ALA A 70 3.15 -11.63 -15.73
C ALA A 70 2.37 -12.33 -16.88
N ARG A 71 2.20 -11.65 -18.02
CA ARG A 71 1.61 -12.25 -19.23
C ARG A 71 2.52 -13.28 -19.91
N ALA A 72 3.85 -13.06 -19.87
CA ALA A 72 4.82 -14.00 -20.41
C ALA A 72 4.92 -15.26 -19.54
N ALA A 73 4.93 -15.11 -18.21
CA ALA A 73 4.95 -16.22 -17.27
C ALA A 73 3.72 -17.14 -17.41
N ARG A 74 2.52 -16.57 -17.63
CA ARG A 74 1.31 -17.37 -17.90
C ARG A 74 1.42 -18.19 -19.18
N ARG A 75 1.93 -17.60 -20.26
CA ARG A 75 2.12 -18.34 -21.53
C ARG A 75 3.06 -19.53 -21.40
N LEU A 76 4.16 -19.37 -20.65
CA LEU A 76 5.09 -20.47 -20.40
C LEU A 76 4.49 -21.59 -19.53
N GLN A 77 3.50 -21.29 -18.69
CA GLN A 77 2.76 -22.28 -17.90
C GLN A 77 1.74 -23.04 -18.76
N ASP A 78 1.12 -22.37 -19.72
CA ASP A 78 0.11 -22.96 -20.62
C ASP A 78 0.74 -23.83 -21.73
N GLU A 79 2.00 -23.59 -22.10
CA GLU A 79 2.75 -24.34 -23.12
C GLU A 79 3.46 -25.60 -22.57
N GLY A 80 3.36 -25.86 -21.26
CA GLY A 80 4.03 -26.96 -20.56
C GLY A 80 3.13 -28.12 -20.10
N THR A 81 1.88 -28.20 -20.56
CA THR A 81 0.92 -29.30 -20.29
C THR A 81 0.56 -30.01 -21.58
#